data_AF-A0A822X6W3-F1
#
_entry.id   AF-A0A822X6W3-F1
#
_cell.length_a   1.000
_cell.length_b   1.000
_cell.length_c   1.000
_cell.angle_alpha   90.00
_cell.angle_beta   90.00
_cell.angle_gamma   90.00
#
_symmetry.space_group_name_H-M   'P 1'
#
loop_
_entity.id
_entity.type
_entity.pdbx_description
1 polymer ?
#
loop_
_entity_poly.entity_id
_entity_poly.type
_entity_poly.pdbx_seq_one_letter_code
_entity_poly.pdbx_strand_id
1 'polypeptide(L)'
;MENITCTQWDLADTDFGGVDDGIEGEMHGTNPCMSTTVVNRTVISWDPVAAQISLNSTEGVPDGPNWRSPNGMLADYILDDGTRVPFAWGRSIGNDLDQVDPMPPENTVWINVHNGSWCWNNTAGAVNDPWCDDDYADTDGDGLADWEELLSTYGHISDPNLIDTDGDGVDDWTEVWIDATIPGEPCSNRLDSDSDGLNDYFENTTGCDLTYASVDLTNGSTDGWVTLWNASDTDEGGVSDLQEYFDGTNPQNNPSDDMNPLDTDGDGIPDLNEEQDGTDPLDPDTDGDGIPDGEEVALGLDPLNASSSISPDTLLLVATNTDASANMSITPFYRWYTFDEYLNGSWGLNQTLYGLTQISLEQEISQGLADVSLSGGTSPSWDLAYQFQGLGAPGGHLVLPYNVQTISTIMEPEATLNVTNTTRDIIVEDASVTTLSISSPDYNVTDIHKQESIAFASSSFGLNYPVNDDTNRTAQITNQIISSSGAFSAWEKIEAIADFIINGNETIQFNWSSSGSGFKNASSQIDGPTDISRWILDDARIGTCDEYSSTFALMLRTAGIPSRKVMGLSDGS
;
A
#
# COMPACT_ATOMS: atom_id res chain seq x y z
N MET A 1 52.16 -0.37 -11.23
CA MET A 1 53.50 -0.02 -11.75
C MET A 1 53.87 1.27 -11.04
N GLU A 2 54.52 1.22 -9.89
CA GLU A 2 55.03 2.42 -9.22
C GLU A 2 56.34 2.84 -9.89
N ASN A 3 56.28 3.87 -10.72
CA ASN A 3 57.46 4.53 -11.27
C ASN A 3 57.33 6.05 -11.13
N ILE A 4 56.68 6.48 -10.04
CA ILE A 4 56.58 7.88 -9.62
C ILE A 4 57.61 8.03 -8.50
N THR A 5 58.55 8.97 -8.62
CA THR A 5 59.80 8.96 -7.82
C THR A 5 59.64 9.29 -6.33
N CYS A 6 58.42 9.55 -5.88
CA CYS A 6 58.09 10.00 -4.52
C CYS A 6 57.37 8.93 -3.67
N THR A 7 56.76 7.91 -4.30
CA THR A 7 55.99 6.86 -3.60
C THR A 7 56.91 5.93 -2.82
N GLN A 8 56.49 5.52 -1.63
CA GLN A 8 57.22 4.60 -0.76
C GLN A 8 56.78 3.16 -1.05
N TRP A 9 57.75 2.30 -1.40
CA TRP A 9 57.50 0.90 -1.77
C TRP A 9 56.87 0.02 -0.67
N ASP A 10 56.87 0.49 0.58
CA ASP A 10 56.35 -0.18 1.77
C ASP A 10 55.11 0.48 2.37
N LEU A 11 54.53 1.49 1.71
CA LEU A 11 53.27 2.14 2.05
C LEU A 11 52.33 2.10 0.84
N ALA A 12 51.05 1.80 1.05
CA ALA A 12 50.06 1.75 -0.02
C ALA A 12 49.57 3.15 -0.45
N ASP A 13 49.61 4.08 0.50
CA ASP A 13 49.25 5.49 0.39
C ASP A 13 50.41 6.25 1.06
N THR A 14 51.21 6.95 0.26
CA THR A 14 52.51 7.51 0.68
C THR A 14 52.38 8.86 1.38
N ASP A 15 51.42 9.69 0.97
CA ASP A 15 51.13 11.00 1.55
C ASP A 15 49.98 10.98 2.56
N PHE A 16 49.33 9.82 2.73
CA PHE A 16 48.24 9.58 3.67
C PHE A 16 46.97 10.37 3.30
N GLY A 17 46.77 10.57 1.98
CA GLY A 17 45.66 11.17 1.24
C GLY A 17 44.33 10.43 1.37
N GLY A 18 44.38 9.16 1.76
CA GLY A 18 43.22 8.25 1.77
C GLY A 18 42.91 7.65 0.40
N VAL A 19 43.73 7.92 -0.62
CA VAL A 19 43.69 7.26 -1.93
C VAL A 19 45.01 6.51 -2.12
N ASP A 20 44.96 5.25 -2.58
CA ASP A 20 46.18 4.45 -2.76
C ASP A 20 47.05 5.02 -3.91
N ASP A 21 48.37 5.12 -3.71
CA ASP A 21 49.36 5.66 -4.67
C ASP A 21 49.21 5.16 -6.12
N GLY A 22 48.68 3.94 -6.27
CA GLY A 22 48.51 3.27 -7.56
C GLY A 22 47.30 3.73 -8.38
N ILE A 23 46.33 4.42 -7.77
CA ILE A 23 45.09 4.92 -8.39
C ILE A 23 45.01 6.46 -8.39
N GLU A 24 45.95 7.12 -7.73
CA GLU A 24 46.12 8.56 -7.78
C GLU A 24 46.56 9.05 -9.17
N GLY A 25 45.96 10.14 -9.63
CA GLY A 25 46.20 10.73 -10.96
C GLY A 25 45.39 10.15 -12.12
N GLU A 26 44.58 9.10 -11.91
CA GLU A 26 43.56 8.66 -12.87
C GLU A 26 42.24 9.41 -12.64
N MET A 27 41.23 8.69 -12.15
CA MET A 27 39.86 9.16 -11.94
C MET A 27 39.71 9.99 -10.65
N HIS A 28 40.65 9.87 -9.72
CA HIS A 28 40.66 10.60 -8.44
C HIS A 28 41.25 12.02 -8.56
N GLY A 29 42.02 12.32 -9.62
CA GLY A 29 42.60 13.66 -9.82
C GLY A 29 43.69 14.07 -8.81
N THR A 30 44.07 13.16 -7.92
CA THR A 30 45.02 13.31 -6.80
C THR A 30 46.48 13.13 -7.23
N ASN A 31 47.44 13.49 -6.36
CA ASN A 31 48.87 13.39 -6.67
C ASN A 31 49.71 12.87 -5.48
N PRO A 32 50.33 11.67 -5.60
CA PRO A 32 50.97 10.93 -4.49
C PRO A 32 52.28 11.55 -3.98
N CYS A 33 52.64 12.70 -4.54
CA CYS A 33 53.84 13.44 -4.23
C CYS A 33 53.56 14.76 -3.50
N MET A 34 52.30 15.15 -3.34
CA MET A 34 51.90 16.33 -2.57
C MET A 34 51.77 15.90 -1.09
N SER A 35 51.59 16.83 -0.16
CA SER A 35 51.38 16.55 1.29
C SER A 35 52.35 15.65 2.13
N THR A 36 53.49 15.16 1.64
CA THR A 36 54.46 14.33 2.45
C THR A 36 55.15 15.02 3.66
N THR A 37 54.67 16.19 4.09
CA THR A 37 55.28 16.96 5.17
C THR A 37 54.95 16.37 6.54
N VAL A 38 55.96 16.03 7.33
CA VAL A 38 55.76 15.51 8.69
C VAL A 38 55.85 16.65 9.71
N VAL A 39 54.79 16.80 10.50
CA VAL A 39 54.70 17.75 11.60
C VAL A 39 55.22 17.09 12.88
N ASN A 40 56.44 17.46 13.28
CA ASN A 40 57.06 16.93 14.48
C ASN A 40 56.66 17.76 15.72
N ARG A 41 56.15 17.12 16.77
CA ARG A 41 55.84 17.78 18.05
C ARG A 41 56.52 17.09 19.22
N THR A 42 57.04 17.88 20.16
CA THR A 42 57.73 17.34 21.33
C THR A 42 56.70 17.00 22.40
N VAL A 43 56.78 15.78 22.94
CA VAL A 43 55.95 15.35 24.07
C VAL A 43 56.50 15.97 25.35
N ILE A 44 55.69 16.77 26.03
CA ILE A 44 56.03 17.39 27.32
C ILE A 44 55.69 16.45 28.48
N SER A 45 54.50 15.87 28.43
CA SER A 45 54.00 14.95 29.46
C SER A 45 52.92 14.03 28.89
N TRP A 46 52.68 12.91 29.56
CA TRP A 46 51.61 11.97 29.27
C TRP A 46 50.87 11.63 30.56
N ASP A 47 49.54 11.70 30.53
CA ASP A 47 48.66 11.22 31.60
C ASP A 47 48.02 9.88 31.20
N PRO A 48 48.49 8.74 31.75
CA PRO A 48 47.95 7.43 31.44
C PRO A 48 46.53 7.18 31.97
N VAL A 49 46.06 7.98 32.93
CA VAL A 49 44.70 7.83 33.49
C VAL A 49 43.68 8.56 32.62
N ALA A 50 44.06 9.72 32.08
CA ALA A 50 43.23 10.50 31.17
C ALA A 50 43.39 10.10 29.70
N ALA A 51 44.35 9.22 29.38
CA ALA A 51 44.76 8.91 28.02
C ALA A 51 45.14 10.16 27.20
N GLN A 52 45.88 11.09 27.82
CA GLN A 52 46.16 12.43 27.27
C GLN A 52 47.65 12.75 27.15
N ILE A 53 48.10 13.21 25.98
CA ILE A 53 49.47 13.68 25.71
C ILE A 53 49.51 15.21 25.65
N SER A 54 50.40 15.85 26.41
CA SER A 54 50.67 17.28 26.30
C SER A 54 51.84 17.55 25.36
N LEU A 55 51.64 18.42 24.39
CA LEU A 55 52.63 18.82 23.38
C LEU A 55 53.19 20.22 23.63
N ASN A 56 54.31 20.54 22.99
CA ASN A 56 54.88 21.89 22.99
C ASN A 56 54.05 22.92 22.20
N SER A 57 53.31 22.46 21.19
CA SER A 57 52.34 23.21 20.39
C SER A 57 51.43 22.22 19.67
N THR A 58 50.17 22.56 19.49
CA THR A 58 49.22 21.84 18.61
C THR A 58 49.05 22.51 17.25
N GLU A 59 49.81 23.57 16.97
CA GLU A 59 49.89 24.14 15.61
C GLU A 59 50.17 23.02 14.60
N GLY A 60 49.42 22.93 13.50
CA GLY A 60 49.60 21.88 12.49
C GLY A 60 49.27 20.45 12.94
N VAL A 61 48.61 20.26 14.08
CA VAL A 61 48.06 18.96 14.50
C VAL A 61 46.54 19.03 14.31
N PRO A 62 45.90 18.14 13.54
CA PRO A 62 44.46 18.14 13.37
C PRO A 62 43.74 17.76 14.67
N ASP A 63 42.45 18.06 14.77
CA ASP A 63 41.69 17.73 15.99
C ASP A 63 41.53 16.20 16.16
N GLY A 64 41.66 15.39 15.09
CA GLY A 64 41.67 13.91 15.13
C GLY A 64 40.29 13.26 15.32
N PRO A 65 40.16 11.93 15.12
CA PRO A 65 40.36 11.31 13.81
C PRO A 65 39.37 11.90 12.79
N ASN A 66 39.76 11.97 11.52
CA ASN A 66 38.84 12.46 10.49
C ASN A 66 37.68 11.46 10.28
N TRP A 67 36.52 11.97 9.87
CA TRP A 67 35.32 11.14 9.68
C TRP A 67 35.40 10.17 8.49
N ARG A 68 36.26 10.43 7.50
CA ARG A 68 36.49 9.59 6.31
C ARG A 68 37.39 8.37 6.55
N SER A 69 38.31 8.48 7.50
CA SER A 69 39.28 7.45 7.87
C SER A 69 39.39 7.34 9.40
N PRO A 70 38.32 6.89 10.08
CA PRO A 70 38.31 6.75 11.53
C PRO A 70 39.34 5.73 12.06
N ASN A 71 39.90 4.89 11.16
CA ASN A 71 40.96 3.91 11.45
C ASN A 71 42.28 4.20 10.72
N GLY A 72 42.37 5.31 9.97
CA GLY A 72 43.59 5.73 9.29
C GLY A 72 44.64 6.17 10.29
N MET A 73 45.88 5.73 10.12
CA MET A 73 46.96 5.97 11.07
C MET A 73 47.46 7.43 10.94
N LEU A 74 47.06 8.34 11.83
CA LEU A 74 47.32 9.78 11.68
C LEU A 74 48.59 10.30 12.40
N ALA A 75 49.29 9.47 13.18
CA ALA A 75 50.60 9.84 13.73
C ALA A 75 51.43 8.62 14.19
N ASP A 76 52.75 8.82 14.35
CA ASP A 76 53.67 7.88 14.98
C ASP A 76 54.29 8.46 16.25
N TYR A 77 54.32 7.66 17.32
CA TYR A 77 55.27 7.85 18.41
C TYR A 77 56.66 7.52 17.93
N ILE A 78 57.63 8.40 18.22
CA ILE A 78 59.02 8.12 17.94
C ILE A 78 59.78 7.96 19.27
N LEU A 79 60.32 6.76 19.45
CA LEU A 79 61.10 6.37 20.61
C LEU A 79 62.54 6.92 20.53
N ASP A 80 63.24 6.93 21.66
CA ASP A 80 64.61 7.43 21.78
C ASP A 80 65.64 6.66 20.92
N ASP A 81 65.34 5.40 20.59
CA ASP A 81 66.10 4.55 19.67
C ASP A 81 65.72 4.73 18.19
N GLY A 82 64.74 5.59 17.90
CA GLY A 82 64.24 5.89 16.56
C GLY A 82 63.13 4.97 16.06
N THR A 83 62.67 4.00 16.87
CA THR A 83 61.53 3.13 16.54
C THR A 83 60.25 3.94 16.45
N ARG A 84 59.39 3.61 15.48
CA ARG A 84 58.09 4.24 15.26
C ARG A 84 56.96 3.32 15.70
N VAL A 85 56.01 3.87 16.44
CA VAL A 85 54.79 3.15 16.86
C VAL A 85 53.57 4.00 16.49
N PRO A 86 52.68 3.50 15.64
CA PRO A 86 51.55 4.28 15.17
C PRO A 86 50.48 4.48 16.25
N PHE A 87 49.76 5.59 16.17
CA PHE A 87 48.67 5.93 17.07
C PHE A 87 47.66 6.92 16.47
N ALA A 88 46.49 7.01 17.10
CA ALA A 88 45.43 7.98 16.82
C ALA A 88 45.01 8.71 18.11
N TRP A 89 44.31 9.83 17.97
CA TRP A 89 43.74 10.60 19.09
C TRP A 89 42.31 11.05 18.75
N GLY A 90 41.48 11.22 19.78
CA GLY A 90 40.04 11.51 19.62
C GLY A 90 39.68 12.98 19.46
N ARG A 91 40.47 13.88 20.06
CA ARG A 91 40.29 15.34 19.97
C ARG A 91 41.56 16.08 20.39
N SER A 92 41.75 17.32 19.94
CA SER A 92 42.75 18.23 20.52
C SER A 92 42.07 19.28 21.43
N ILE A 93 42.67 19.56 22.59
CA ILE A 93 42.19 20.58 23.53
C ILE A 93 43.38 21.42 23.97
N GLY A 94 43.47 22.65 23.45
CA GLY A 94 44.63 23.51 23.73
C GLY A 94 45.89 22.88 23.18
N ASN A 95 46.87 22.57 24.04
CA ASN A 95 48.12 21.89 23.65
C ASN A 95 48.11 20.38 23.92
N ASP A 96 46.95 19.81 24.26
CA ASP A 96 46.83 18.42 24.67
C ASP A 96 46.05 17.61 23.61
N LEU A 97 46.53 16.39 23.32
CA LEU A 97 45.80 15.37 22.56
C LEU A 97 45.12 14.41 23.52
N ASP A 98 43.82 14.21 23.38
CA ASP A 98 42.99 13.42 24.27
C ASP A 98 42.52 12.12 23.59
N GLN A 99 42.20 11.09 24.38
CA GLN A 99 41.78 9.77 23.91
C GLN A 99 42.78 9.10 22.97
N VAL A 100 44.06 9.12 23.34
CA VAL A 100 45.13 8.60 22.50
C VAL A 100 45.22 7.06 22.59
N ASP A 101 45.27 6.37 21.44
CA ASP A 101 45.32 4.91 21.33
C ASP A 101 46.24 4.45 20.18
N PRO A 102 47.19 3.50 20.38
CA PRO A 102 47.57 2.88 21.65
C PRO A 102 48.30 3.85 22.58
N MET A 103 48.43 3.47 23.86
CA MET A 103 49.20 4.23 24.85
C MET A 103 50.66 4.45 24.38
N PRO A 104 51.25 5.64 24.60
CA PRO A 104 52.65 5.91 24.28
C PRO A 104 53.60 4.88 24.94
N PRO A 105 54.52 4.25 24.20
CA PRO A 105 55.51 3.36 24.80
C PRO A 105 56.50 4.11 25.70
N GLU A 106 57.09 3.39 26.66
CA GLU A 106 58.15 3.94 27.51
C GLU A 106 59.31 4.44 26.62
N ASN A 107 59.76 5.68 26.86
CA ASN A 107 60.80 6.40 26.09
C ASN A 107 60.34 7.12 24.81
N THR A 108 59.05 7.42 24.65
CA THR A 108 58.57 8.34 23.59
C THR A 108 59.13 9.75 23.78
N VAL A 109 59.76 10.32 22.76
CA VAL A 109 60.45 11.63 22.82
C VAL A 109 59.67 12.74 22.10
N TRP A 110 59.05 12.39 20.99
CA TRP A 110 58.34 13.27 20.06
C TRP A 110 57.34 12.43 19.27
N ILE A 111 56.32 13.10 18.77
CA ILE A 111 55.37 12.53 17.83
C ILE A 111 55.65 13.09 16.44
N ASN A 112 55.46 12.23 15.45
CA ASN A 112 55.42 12.61 14.06
C ASN A 112 53.97 12.52 13.62
N VAL A 113 53.32 13.67 13.50
CA VAL A 113 52.03 13.75 12.82
C VAL A 113 52.38 13.76 11.34
N HIS A 114 52.14 12.65 10.68
CA HIS A 114 52.10 12.65 9.21
C HIS A 114 50.93 13.57 8.88
N ASN A 115 51.15 14.59 8.04
CA ASN A 115 50.12 15.56 7.69
C ASN A 115 49.02 14.83 6.92
N GLY A 116 48.17 14.10 7.65
CA GLY A 116 47.01 13.44 7.11
C GLY A 116 46.13 14.53 6.53
N SER A 117 45.71 14.29 5.31
CA SER A 117 45.06 15.14 4.30
C SER A 117 43.72 15.76 4.70
N TRP A 118 43.53 16.07 5.98
CA TRP A 118 42.23 16.22 6.60
C TRP A 118 42.17 17.40 7.58
N CYS A 119 42.93 18.46 7.31
CA CYS A 119 42.75 19.77 7.95
C CYS A 119 41.68 20.63 7.25
N TRP A 120 40.84 20.01 6.41
CA TRP A 120 39.73 20.65 5.72
C TRP A 120 38.63 21.08 6.70
N ASN A 121 38.23 22.34 6.61
CA ASN A 121 37.08 22.90 7.28
C ASN A 121 35.91 22.93 6.29
N ASN A 122 34.91 22.08 6.53
CA ASN A 122 33.69 21.96 5.72
C ASN A 122 32.67 23.09 5.94
N THR A 123 33.02 24.15 6.67
CA THR A 123 32.13 25.31 6.79
C THR A 123 32.14 26.09 5.46
N ALA A 124 30.96 26.28 4.86
CA ALA A 124 30.79 27.05 3.62
C ALA A 124 31.56 28.39 3.64
N GLY A 125 32.50 28.55 2.70
CA GLY A 125 33.34 29.74 2.56
C GLY A 125 34.59 29.79 3.47
N ALA A 126 34.94 28.69 4.14
CA ALA A 126 36.21 28.56 4.83
C ALA A 126 37.39 28.62 3.84
N VAL A 127 38.45 29.35 4.22
CA VAL A 127 39.72 29.31 3.49
C VAL A 127 40.57 28.24 4.16
N ASN A 128 40.65 27.08 3.52
CA ASN A 128 41.52 25.99 3.99
C ASN A 128 42.99 26.35 3.80
N ASP A 129 43.83 25.88 4.72
CA ASP A 129 45.26 26.18 4.71
C ASP A 129 45.90 25.60 3.44
N PRO A 130 46.80 26.32 2.73
CA PRO A 130 47.52 25.80 1.57
C PRO A 130 48.36 24.53 1.81
N TRP A 131 48.46 24.06 3.06
CA TRP A 131 49.10 22.81 3.46
C TRP A 131 48.12 21.63 3.67
N CYS A 132 46.81 21.84 3.57
CA CYS A 132 45.82 20.77 3.42
C CYS A 132 45.85 20.28 1.97
N ASP A 133 45.68 18.96 1.78
CA ASP A 133 45.98 18.25 0.52
C ASP A 133 45.17 18.68 -0.70
N ASP A 134 45.66 18.39 -1.91
CA ASP A 134 44.98 18.62 -3.20
C ASP A 134 43.94 17.55 -3.57
N ASP A 135 43.77 16.54 -2.73
CA ASP A 135 42.84 15.42 -2.93
C ASP A 135 41.38 15.75 -2.66
N TYR A 136 41.11 17.02 -2.45
CA TYR A 136 39.84 17.59 -2.09
C TYR A 136 39.59 18.84 -2.94
N ALA A 137 39.64 18.68 -4.26
CA ALA A 137 38.83 19.58 -5.08
C ALA A 137 37.38 19.30 -4.68
N ASP A 138 36.73 20.28 -4.08
CA ASP A 138 35.32 20.30 -3.70
C ASP A 138 34.81 21.62 -4.28
N THR A 139 34.31 21.49 -5.50
CA THR A 139 34.09 22.62 -6.40
C THR A 139 32.87 23.45 -5.96
N ASP A 140 31.89 22.85 -5.29
CA ASP A 140 30.69 23.51 -4.78
C ASP A 140 30.71 23.77 -3.26
N GLY A 141 31.57 23.08 -2.51
CA GLY A 141 31.84 23.32 -1.10
C GLY A 141 30.84 22.66 -0.15
N ASP A 142 30.20 21.57 -0.54
CA ASP A 142 29.16 20.87 0.22
C ASP A 142 29.75 19.95 1.32
N GLY A 143 30.98 19.48 1.14
CA GLY A 143 31.59 18.51 2.04
C GLY A 143 31.97 17.19 1.40
N LEU A 144 31.63 16.91 0.15
CA LEU A 144 32.11 15.81 -0.68
C LEU A 144 33.25 16.29 -1.61
N ALA A 145 34.20 15.41 -1.92
CA ALA A 145 35.22 15.73 -2.90
C ALA A 145 34.71 15.42 -4.31
N ASP A 146 35.10 16.22 -5.32
CA ASP A 146 34.69 16.08 -6.72
C ASP A 146 34.84 14.63 -7.23
N TRP A 147 35.88 13.92 -6.80
CA TRP A 147 36.11 12.54 -7.20
C TRP A 147 35.25 11.53 -6.42
N GLU A 148 34.87 11.81 -5.18
CA GLU A 148 33.96 10.96 -4.39
C GLU A 148 32.61 10.87 -5.10
N GLU A 149 32.17 12.00 -5.63
CA GLU A 149 30.95 12.21 -6.40
C GLU A 149 31.03 11.59 -7.81
N LEU A 150 32.07 11.94 -8.58
CA LEU A 150 32.29 11.42 -9.94
C LEU A 150 32.45 9.90 -10.00
N LEU A 151 32.96 9.28 -8.94
CA LEU A 151 33.21 7.84 -8.87
C LEU A 151 32.16 7.07 -8.09
N SER A 152 31.15 7.76 -7.55
CA SER A 152 30.14 7.14 -6.70
C SER A 152 30.74 6.31 -5.58
N THR A 153 31.71 6.90 -4.89
CA THR A 153 32.50 6.21 -3.86
C THR A 153 31.59 5.63 -2.78
N TYR A 154 30.46 6.29 -2.51
CA TYR A 154 29.44 5.88 -1.54
C TYR A 154 28.21 5.19 -2.16
N GLY A 155 28.28 4.79 -3.44
CA GLY A 155 27.24 4.05 -4.14
C GLY A 155 26.24 4.89 -4.94
N HIS A 156 26.35 6.22 -4.87
CA HIS A 156 25.46 7.18 -5.53
C HIS A 156 26.27 8.21 -6.32
N ILE A 157 25.75 8.70 -7.45
CA ILE A 157 26.37 9.75 -8.26
C ILE A 157 25.78 11.09 -7.82
N SER A 158 26.62 12.09 -7.58
CA SER A 158 26.25 13.51 -7.47
C SER A 158 27.04 14.37 -8.49
N ASP A 159 26.61 15.62 -8.72
CA ASP A 159 27.29 16.59 -9.58
C ASP A 159 28.20 17.49 -8.73
N PRO A 160 29.54 17.43 -8.93
CA PRO A 160 30.51 18.15 -8.11
C PRO A 160 30.49 19.68 -8.26
N ASN A 161 29.52 20.22 -9.00
CA ASN A 161 29.34 21.67 -9.17
C ASN A 161 28.06 22.18 -8.49
N LEU A 162 27.32 21.31 -7.82
CA LEU A 162 26.04 21.60 -7.18
C LEU A 162 26.05 21.06 -5.75
N ILE A 163 25.90 21.96 -4.78
CA ILE A 163 25.79 21.60 -3.36
C ILE A 163 24.64 20.61 -3.10
N ASP A 164 23.60 20.68 -3.93
CA ASP A 164 22.37 19.89 -3.86
C ASP A 164 22.06 19.53 -5.32
N THR A 165 22.38 18.28 -5.68
CA THR A 165 22.41 17.79 -7.07
C THR A 165 21.02 17.70 -7.68
N ASP A 166 20.03 17.22 -6.91
CA ASP A 166 18.66 17.04 -7.39
C ASP A 166 17.71 18.19 -7.02
N GLY A 167 18.16 19.12 -6.19
CA GLY A 167 17.49 20.37 -5.87
C GLY A 167 16.36 20.21 -4.85
N ASP A 168 16.40 19.18 -4.01
CA ASP A 168 15.34 18.88 -3.05
C ASP A 168 15.44 19.67 -1.73
N GLY A 169 16.55 20.39 -1.53
CA GLY A 169 16.80 21.23 -0.37
C GLY A 169 17.74 20.63 0.67
N VAL A 170 18.24 19.41 0.46
CA VAL A 170 19.31 18.78 1.25
C VAL A 170 20.61 18.77 0.45
N ASP A 171 21.75 19.01 1.09
CA ASP A 171 23.04 18.92 0.42
C ASP A 171 23.53 17.47 0.27
N ASP A 172 24.26 17.19 -0.80
CA ASP A 172 24.67 15.83 -1.19
C ASP A 172 25.48 15.14 -0.08
N TRP A 173 26.35 15.88 0.62
CA TRP A 173 27.07 15.39 1.78
C TRP A 173 26.14 14.90 2.90
N THR A 174 25.13 15.70 3.26
CA THR A 174 24.15 15.37 4.31
C THR A 174 23.36 14.12 3.94
N GLU A 175 22.94 14.00 2.69
CA GLU A 175 22.25 12.82 2.19
C GLU A 175 23.10 11.56 2.30
N VAL A 176 24.34 11.59 1.84
CA VAL A 176 25.24 10.42 1.88
C VAL A 176 25.56 10.00 3.33
N TRP A 177 25.80 10.96 4.23
CA TRP A 177 26.41 10.68 5.53
C TRP A 177 25.48 10.73 6.73
N ILE A 178 24.49 11.61 6.72
CA ILE A 178 23.58 11.81 7.84
C ILE A 178 22.30 11.02 7.61
N ASP A 179 21.73 11.17 6.42
CA ASP A 179 20.41 10.64 6.10
C ASP A 179 20.47 9.24 5.48
N ALA A 180 21.62 8.90 4.88
CA ALA A 180 21.86 7.69 4.10
C ALA A 180 20.87 7.56 2.91
N THR A 181 20.67 8.67 2.22
CA THR A 181 19.79 8.82 1.07
C THR A 181 20.57 9.03 -0.24
N ILE A 182 19.91 9.46 -1.32
CA ILE A 182 20.44 9.39 -2.69
C ILE A 182 20.46 10.80 -3.30
N PRO A 183 21.65 11.42 -3.46
CA PRO A 183 21.77 12.80 -3.96
C PRO A 183 21.23 13.12 -5.35
N GLY A 184 20.88 12.10 -6.11
CA GLY A 184 20.36 12.25 -7.46
C GLY A 184 18.87 11.93 -7.59
N GLU A 185 18.19 11.65 -6.48
CA GLU A 185 16.79 11.22 -6.43
C GLU A 185 16.00 12.07 -5.42
N PRO A 186 15.30 13.11 -5.86
CA PRO A 186 14.82 14.18 -4.96
C PRO A 186 13.67 13.76 -4.04
N CYS A 187 13.04 12.62 -4.30
CA CYS A 187 12.06 12.03 -3.39
C CYS A 187 12.74 11.32 -2.19
N SER A 188 14.05 11.09 -2.27
CA SER A 188 14.86 10.36 -1.32
C SER A 188 15.61 11.32 -0.40
N ASN A 189 14.92 11.97 0.53
CA ASN A 189 15.57 12.76 1.58
C ASN A 189 14.77 12.69 2.90
N ARG A 190 15.26 13.38 3.92
CA ARG A 190 14.67 13.40 5.27
C ARG A 190 14.31 14.80 5.76
N LEU A 191 14.29 15.79 4.87
CA LEU A 191 13.88 17.14 5.20
C LEU A 191 12.36 17.15 5.39
N ASP A 192 11.92 17.27 6.64
CA ASP A 192 10.51 17.26 7.05
C ASP A 192 10.29 18.42 8.03
N SER A 193 9.76 19.53 7.50
CA SER A 193 9.68 20.81 8.18
C SER A 193 8.54 20.90 9.21
N ASP A 194 7.45 20.17 9.02
CA ASP A 194 6.30 20.16 9.94
C ASP A 194 6.19 18.87 10.79
N SER A 195 7.06 17.91 10.53
CA SER A 195 7.23 16.66 11.28
C SER A 195 6.02 15.73 11.20
N ASP A 196 5.33 15.71 10.06
CA ASP A 196 4.20 14.82 9.81
C ASP A 196 4.63 13.45 9.20
N GLY A 197 5.89 13.35 8.78
CA GLY A 197 6.49 12.14 8.23
C GLY A 197 6.60 12.11 6.71
N LEU A 198 6.09 13.11 5.99
CA LEU A 198 6.42 13.36 4.59
C LEU A 198 7.63 14.28 4.51
N ASN A 199 8.40 14.17 3.41
CA ASN A 199 9.49 15.10 3.19
C ASN A 199 9.03 16.30 2.33
N ASP A 200 9.61 17.47 2.56
CA ASP A 200 9.21 18.74 1.96
C ASP A 200 9.15 18.69 0.42
N TYR A 201 10.01 17.89 -0.22
CA TYR A 201 10.00 17.72 -1.68
C TYR A 201 8.83 16.86 -2.15
N PHE A 202 8.58 15.73 -1.47
CA PHE A 202 7.41 14.88 -1.72
C PHE A 202 6.13 15.71 -1.64
N GLU A 203 5.99 16.51 -0.58
CA GLU A 203 4.80 17.34 -0.36
C GLU A 203 4.60 18.43 -1.42
N ASN A 204 5.69 19.08 -1.84
CA ASN A 204 5.61 20.21 -2.77
C ASN A 204 5.63 19.79 -4.26
N THR A 205 5.66 18.48 -4.54
CA THR A 205 5.67 17.94 -5.90
C THR A 205 4.63 16.83 -6.07
N THR A 206 4.68 16.11 -7.20
CA THR A 206 3.84 14.93 -7.47
C THR A 206 4.69 13.95 -8.27
N GLY A 207 4.38 12.66 -8.19
CA GLY A 207 5.01 11.63 -9.00
C GLY A 207 6.18 10.90 -8.32
N CYS A 208 6.45 11.21 -7.05
CA CYS A 208 7.28 10.38 -6.21
C CYS A 208 6.60 9.01 -6.01
N ASP A 209 7.37 7.93 -5.97
CA ASP A 209 6.83 6.63 -5.57
C ASP A 209 6.37 6.72 -4.10
N LEU A 210 5.19 6.19 -3.77
CA LEU A 210 4.66 6.26 -2.40
C LEU A 210 5.56 5.56 -1.37
N THR A 211 6.46 4.67 -1.81
CA THR A 211 7.46 4.07 -0.94
C THR A 211 8.42 5.07 -0.30
N TYR A 212 8.56 6.27 -0.87
CA TYR A 212 9.33 7.38 -0.29
C TYR A 212 8.59 8.08 0.86
N ALA A 213 7.26 8.07 0.86
CA ALA A 213 6.45 8.53 2.00
C ALA A 213 6.44 7.49 3.13
N SER A 214 6.26 6.21 2.80
CA SER A 214 6.40 5.14 3.77
C SER A 214 6.74 3.80 3.13
N VAL A 215 7.60 3.03 3.81
CA VAL A 215 7.94 1.65 3.45
C VAL A 215 6.75 0.69 3.49
N ASP A 216 5.64 1.09 4.12
CA ASP A 216 4.40 0.31 4.17
C ASP A 216 3.48 0.61 2.96
N LEU A 217 3.73 1.67 2.19
CA LEU A 217 3.01 2.03 0.96
C LEU A 217 3.72 1.43 -0.26
N THR A 218 3.65 0.11 -0.43
CA THR A 218 4.42 -0.63 -1.46
C THR A 218 3.61 -1.01 -2.71
N ASN A 219 2.48 -0.35 -2.98
CA ASN A 219 1.63 -0.67 -4.14
C ASN A 219 2.27 -0.30 -5.49
N GLY A 220 3.42 0.39 -5.49
CA GLY A 220 4.11 0.84 -6.70
C GLY A 220 3.37 1.97 -7.43
N SER A 221 2.43 2.61 -6.73
CA SER A 221 1.78 3.83 -7.20
C SER A 221 2.68 5.04 -6.94
N THR A 222 2.34 6.13 -7.60
CA THR A 222 3.03 7.41 -7.45
C THR A 222 2.10 8.43 -6.83
N ASP A 223 2.66 9.28 -6.01
CA ASP A 223 2.03 10.45 -5.45
C ASP A 223 1.32 11.30 -6.52
N GLY A 224 0.05 11.64 -6.25
CA GLY A 224 -0.80 12.48 -7.08
C GLY A 224 -1.18 13.81 -6.43
N TRP A 225 -0.77 14.08 -5.19
CA TRP A 225 -1.21 15.22 -4.39
C TRP A 225 -0.07 16.15 -4.06
N VAL A 226 -0.38 17.44 -3.94
CA VAL A 226 0.58 18.43 -3.43
C VAL A 226 0.06 18.89 -2.09
N THR A 227 0.82 18.63 -1.05
CA THR A 227 0.57 19.05 0.33
C THR A 227 1.45 20.24 0.70
N LEU A 228 1.27 20.77 1.91
CA LEU A 228 1.97 21.93 2.41
C LEU A 228 3.10 21.48 3.33
N TRP A 229 4.35 21.56 2.83
CA TRP A 229 5.60 21.26 3.57
C TRP A 229 5.77 21.89 4.97
N ASN A 230 4.89 22.81 5.36
CA ASN A 230 4.97 23.53 6.62
C ASN A 230 3.68 23.42 7.44
N ALA A 231 2.79 22.50 7.10
CA ALA A 231 1.52 22.24 7.74
C ALA A 231 1.15 20.75 7.64
N SER A 232 1.29 20.05 8.78
CA SER A 232 1.08 18.60 8.94
C SER A 232 -0.32 18.05 8.61
N ASP A 233 -1.24 18.91 8.20
CA ASP A 233 -2.65 18.66 7.89
C ASP A 233 -3.03 19.80 6.94
N THR A 234 -2.87 19.52 5.65
CA THR A 234 -2.91 20.51 4.58
C THR A 234 -4.31 21.06 4.37
N ASP A 235 -5.33 20.22 4.48
CA ASP A 235 -6.71 20.59 4.19
C ASP A 235 -7.57 20.92 5.43
N GLU A 236 -6.97 20.77 6.62
CA GLU A 236 -7.54 21.03 7.95
C GLU A 236 -8.69 20.07 8.32
N GLY A 237 -8.68 18.83 7.81
CA GLY A 237 -9.64 17.77 8.10
C GLY A 237 -9.45 17.07 9.45
N GLY A 238 -8.24 17.18 10.01
CA GLY A 238 -7.87 16.64 11.32
C GLY A 238 -7.19 15.28 11.29
N VAL A 239 -6.93 14.75 10.10
CA VAL A 239 -5.94 13.69 9.84
C VAL A 239 -4.68 14.35 9.27
N SER A 240 -3.51 13.75 9.50
CA SER A 240 -2.25 14.29 8.95
C SER A 240 -2.01 13.77 7.54
N ASP A 241 -1.31 14.54 6.70
CA ASP A 241 -1.17 14.23 5.27
C ASP A 241 -0.64 12.80 5.01
N LEU A 242 0.40 12.36 5.73
CA LEU A 242 0.90 10.98 5.64
C LEU A 242 -0.18 9.92 5.96
N GLN A 243 -1.01 10.18 6.98
CA GLN A 243 -2.05 9.24 7.40
C GLN A 243 -3.16 9.14 6.34
N GLU A 244 -3.43 10.22 5.62
CA GLU A 244 -4.39 10.21 4.52
C GLU A 244 -3.92 9.38 3.32
N TYR A 245 -2.61 9.34 3.03
CA TYR A 245 -2.08 8.38 2.05
C TYR A 245 -2.30 6.93 2.47
N PHE A 246 -2.26 6.61 3.76
CA PHE A 246 -2.60 5.27 4.25
C PHE A 246 -4.10 4.99 4.17
N ASP A 247 -4.91 6.01 4.47
CA ASP A 247 -6.36 5.91 4.55
C ASP A 247 -7.06 6.06 3.19
N GLY A 248 -6.32 6.41 2.14
CA GLY A 248 -6.88 6.64 0.81
C GLY A 248 -7.78 7.86 0.73
N THR A 249 -7.48 8.89 1.50
CA THR A 249 -8.19 10.16 1.47
C THR A 249 -7.37 11.22 0.75
N ASN A 250 -7.97 12.38 0.45
CA ASN A 250 -7.31 13.42 -0.31
C ASN A 250 -6.73 14.48 0.63
N PRO A 251 -5.41 14.44 0.92
CA PRO A 251 -4.79 15.37 1.86
C PRO A 251 -4.70 16.81 1.36
N GLN A 252 -4.90 17.04 0.07
CA GLN A 252 -4.66 18.35 -0.52
C GLN A 252 -5.82 19.33 -0.27
N ASN A 253 -7.07 18.87 -0.31
CA ASN A 253 -8.21 19.79 -0.34
C ASN A 253 -9.60 19.20 -0.01
N ASN A 254 -9.70 18.06 0.67
CA ASN A 254 -10.99 17.44 0.98
C ASN A 254 -11.15 17.02 2.45
N PRO A 255 -11.28 17.96 3.39
CA PRO A 255 -11.26 17.69 4.85
C PRO A 255 -12.48 16.90 5.37
N SER A 256 -13.33 16.41 4.48
CA SER A 256 -14.53 15.64 4.79
C SER A 256 -14.38 14.15 4.53
N ASP A 257 -13.39 13.71 3.75
CA ASP A 257 -13.14 12.29 3.51
C ASP A 257 -12.25 11.65 4.59
N ASP A 258 -11.51 12.43 5.39
CA ASP A 258 -10.80 11.98 6.61
C ASP A 258 -11.63 11.08 7.53
N MET A 259 -12.91 11.44 7.70
CA MET A 259 -13.82 10.74 8.61
C MET A 259 -14.59 9.61 7.93
N ASN A 260 -14.77 9.69 6.62
CA ASN A 260 -15.47 8.70 5.81
C ASN A 260 -14.90 8.76 4.39
N PRO A 261 -13.85 7.95 4.12
CA PRO A 261 -13.31 7.84 2.78
C PRO A 261 -14.43 7.49 1.80
N LEU A 262 -14.37 8.08 0.61
CA LEU A 262 -15.32 7.73 -0.44
C LEU A 262 -15.00 6.30 -0.91
N ASP A 263 -16.02 5.46 -0.95
CA ASP A 263 -15.95 4.02 -1.30
C ASP A 263 -17.27 3.72 -2.05
N THR A 264 -17.29 4.08 -3.32
CA THR A 264 -18.46 4.24 -4.15
C THR A 264 -19.16 2.90 -4.39
N ASP A 265 -18.40 1.82 -4.51
CA ASP A 265 -18.96 0.48 -4.64
C ASP A 265 -19.10 -0.29 -3.31
N GLY A 266 -18.46 0.16 -2.25
CA GLY A 266 -18.66 -0.31 -0.87
C GLY A 266 -18.02 -1.66 -0.59
N ASP A 267 -16.92 -1.97 -1.27
CA ASP A 267 -16.19 -3.22 -1.09
C ASP A 267 -15.19 -3.19 0.07
N GLY A 268 -14.94 -1.99 0.62
CA GLY A 268 -14.05 -1.75 1.74
C GLY A 268 -12.71 -1.11 1.37
N ILE A 269 -12.44 -0.86 0.08
CA ILE A 269 -11.31 -0.06 -0.40
C ILE A 269 -11.82 1.33 -0.79
N PRO A 270 -11.19 2.43 -0.32
CA PRO A 270 -11.54 3.77 -0.77
C PRO A 270 -11.27 3.97 -2.27
N ASP A 271 -12.13 4.71 -2.98
CA ASP A 271 -12.04 4.99 -4.43
C ASP A 271 -10.64 5.44 -4.84
N LEU A 272 -9.98 6.23 -3.99
CA LEU A 272 -8.64 6.74 -4.29
C LEU A 272 -7.57 5.64 -4.22
N ASN A 273 -7.66 4.74 -3.25
CA ASN A 273 -6.75 3.59 -3.17
C ASN A 273 -6.96 2.68 -4.36
N GLU A 274 -8.21 2.49 -4.77
CA GLU A 274 -8.52 1.72 -5.96
C GLU A 274 -7.94 2.35 -7.22
N GLU A 275 -8.07 3.67 -7.40
CA GLU A 275 -7.46 4.39 -8.52
C GLU A 275 -5.92 4.24 -8.53
N GLN A 276 -5.28 4.22 -7.35
CA GLN A 276 -3.83 4.04 -7.20
C GLN A 276 -3.38 2.60 -7.44
N ASP A 277 -4.14 1.62 -6.94
CA ASP A 277 -3.85 0.18 -7.03
C ASP A 277 -4.26 -0.39 -8.40
N GLY A 278 -5.12 0.33 -9.14
CA GLY A 278 -5.60 -0.03 -10.46
C GLY A 278 -6.88 -0.87 -10.46
N THR A 279 -7.55 -1.02 -9.32
CA THR A 279 -8.92 -1.55 -9.24
C THR A 279 -9.93 -0.50 -9.72
N ASP A 280 -11.19 -0.88 -9.90
CA ASP A 280 -12.23 -0.05 -10.51
C ASP A 280 -13.23 0.43 -9.45
N PRO A 281 -13.22 1.73 -9.06
CA PRO A 281 -14.04 2.26 -7.95
C PRO A 281 -15.57 2.15 -8.10
N LEU A 282 -16.02 1.63 -9.24
CA LEU A 282 -17.42 1.44 -9.56
C LEU A 282 -17.80 -0.04 -9.64
N ASP A 283 -16.87 -0.95 -9.37
CA ASP A 283 -16.99 -2.39 -9.55
C ASP A 283 -16.28 -3.15 -8.41
N PRO A 284 -17.03 -3.65 -7.41
CA PRO A 284 -16.46 -4.13 -6.15
C PRO A 284 -15.72 -5.47 -6.28
N ASP A 285 -15.46 -5.96 -7.48
CA ASP A 285 -14.81 -7.23 -7.85
C ASP A 285 -14.21 -7.00 -9.24
N THR A 286 -13.03 -6.37 -9.26
CA THR A 286 -12.45 -5.80 -10.48
C THR A 286 -12.11 -6.87 -11.50
N ASP A 287 -11.63 -8.03 -11.07
CA ASP A 287 -11.25 -9.11 -11.97
C ASP A 287 -12.40 -10.07 -12.30
N GLY A 288 -13.50 -10.02 -11.53
CA GLY A 288 -14.75 -10.73 -11.76
C GLY A 288 -14.72 -12.20 -11.34
N ASP A 289 -13.89 -12.57 -10.36
CA ASP A 289 -13.77 -13.94 -9.86
C ASP A 289 -14.82 -14.32 -8.80
N GLY A 290 -15.53 -13.32 -8.24
CA GLY A 290 -16.61 -13.47 -7.28
C GLY A 290 -16.24 -13.16 -5.83
N ILE A 291 -15.02 -12.69 -5.55
CA ILE A 291 -14.58 -12.16 -4.26
C ILE A 291 -14.39 -10.64 -4.42
N PRO A 292 -14.87 -9.81 -3.47
CA PRO A 292 -14.64 -8.38 -3.59
C PRO A 292 -13.18 -7.97 -3.40
N ASP A 293 -12.73 -6.89 -4.05
CA ASP A 293 -11.31 -6.47 -4.05
C ASP A 293 -10.81 -6.24 -2.61
N GLY A 294 -11.62 -5.59 -1.77
CA GLY A 294 -11.32 -5.38 -0.34
C GLY A 294 -11.16 -6.68 0.47
N GLU A 295 -11.95 -7.71 0.15
CA GLU A 295 -11.82 -9.02 0.79
C GLU A 295 -10.59 -9.77 0.24
N GLU A 296 -10.28 -9.64 -1.04
CA GLU A 296 -9.07 -10.21 -1.64
C GLU A 296 -7.80 -9.66 -0.97
N VAL A 297 -7.71 -8.34 -0.79
CA VAL A 297 -6.61 -7.69 -0.08
C VAL A 297 -6.50 -8.23 1.35
N ALA A 298 -7.62 -8.35 2.07
CA ALA A 298 -7.64 -8.89 3.44
C ALA A 298 -7.19 -10.36 3.51
N LEU A 299 -7.42 -11.13 2.44
CA LEU A 299 -7.00 -12.54 2.32
C LEU A 299 -5.59 -12.70 1.72
N GLY A 300 -4.96 -11.62 1.27
CA GLY A 300 -3.65 -11.63 0.59
C GLY A 300 -3.71 -12.20 -0.83
N LEU A 301 -4.83 -12.03 -1.51
CA LEU A 301 -5.07 -12.32 -2.92
C LEU A 301 -4.77 -11.05 -3.77
N ASP A 302 -4.92 -11.16 -5.09
CA ASP A 302 -4.54 -10.11 -6.06
C ASP A 302 -5.81 -9.69 -6.83
N PRO A 303 -6.40 -8.52 -6.53
CA PRO A 303 -7.71 -8.11 -7.05
C PRO A 303 -7.74 -7.79 -8.54
N LEU A 304 -6.59 -7.83 -9.21
CA LEU A 304 -6.47 -7.62 -10.65
C LEU A 304 -6.31 -8.93 -11.43
N ASN A 305 -6.40 -10.08 -10.75
CA ASN A 305 -6.03 -11.36 -11.31
C ASN A 305 -6.97 -12.47 -10.85
N ALA A 306 -7.98 -12.75 -11.70
CA ALA A 306 -9.01 -13.76 -11.43
C ALA A 306 -8.49 -15.21 -11.27
N SER A 307 -7.19 -15.46 -11.44
CA SER A 307 -6.55 -16.74 -11.11
C SER A 307 -5.99 -16.78 -9.68
N SER A 308 -5.94 -15.64 -9.00
CA SER A 308 -5.60 -15.43 -7.60
C SER A 308 -6.81 -15.66 -6.69
N SER A 309 -7.74 -16.52 -7.08
CA SER A 309 -8.96 -16.80 -6.34
C SER A 309 -8.75 -17.85 -5.23
N ILE A 310 -9.78 -18.01 -4.38
CA ILE A 310 -9.89 -19.19 -3.52
C ILE A 310 -10.11 -20.43 -4.41
N SER A 311 -9.24 -21.44 -4.24
CA SER A 311 -9.35 -22.71 -4.98
C SER A 311 -10.73 -23.38 -4.76
N PRO A 312 -11.37 -23.93 -5.81
CA PRO A 312 -12.65 -24.65 -5.70
C PRO A 312 -12.63 -25.85 -4.74
N ASP A 313 -11.44 -26.40 -4.44
CA ASP A 313 -11.27 -27.54 -3.51
C ASP A 313 -11.10 -27.08 -2.04
N THR A 314 -11.07 -25.78 -1.77
CA THR A 314 -10.90 -25.22 -0.42
C THR A 314 -12.19 -25.36 0.39
N LEU A 315 -12.08 -25.97 1.57
CA LEU A 315 -13.19 -26.04 2.51
C LEU A 315 -13.32 -24.70 3.27
N LEU A 316 -14.32 -23.89 2.90
CA LEU A 316 -14.58 -22.60 3.53
C LEU A 316 -15.35 -22.72 4.84
N LEU A 317 -16.48 -23.44 4.80
CA LEU A 317 -17.38 -23.61 5.93
C LEU A 317 -18.00 -25.01 5.94
N VAL A 318 -18.35 -25.49 7.12
CA VAL A 318 -19.12 -26.73 7.31
C VAL A 318 -20.43 -26.39 7.98
N ALA A 319 -21.54 -26.66 7.29
CA ALA A 319 -22.89 -26.49 7.83
C ALA A 319 -23.50 -27.86 8.19
N THR A 320 -23.89 -28.04 9.45
CA THR A 320 -24.50 -29.27 9.96
C THR A 320 -25.93 -29.01 10.42
N ASN A 321 -26.91 -29.67 9.81
CA ASN A 321 -28.30 -29.58 10.27
C ASN A 321 -28.47 -30.38 11.57
N THR A 322 -28.83 -29.70 12.65
CA THR A 322 -28.84 -30.28 14.01
C THR A 322 -30.14 -30.99 14.36
N ASP A 323 -31.22 -30.67 13.65
CA ASP A 323 -32.57 -31.17 13.92
C ASP A 323 -33.13 -32.15 12.88
N ALA A 324 -32.34 -32.50 11.86
CA ALA A 324 -32.72 -33.37 10.74
C ALA A 324 -34.02 -32.94 10.03
N SER A 325 -34.38 -31.66 10.10
CA SER A 325 -35.62 -31.12 9.52
C SER A 325 -35.42 -30.45 8.15
N ALA A 326 -34.16 -30.23 7.75
CA ALA A 326 -33.82 -29.58 6.49
C ALA A 326 -34.17 -30.43 5.26
N ASN A 327 -34.70 -29.76 4.23
CA ASN A 327 -34.95 -30.32 2.92
C ASN A 327 -33.68 -30.29 2.06
N MET A 328 -32.93 -31.39 2.06
CA MET A 328 -31.70 -31.55 1.27
C MET A 328 -31.89 -31.54 -0.26
N SER A 329 -33.13 -31.43 -0.77
CA SER A 329 -33.37 -31.26 -2.22
C SER A 329 -33.30 -29.79 -2.67
N ILE A 330 -33.23 -28.84 -1.72
CA ILE A 330 -33.08 -27.42 -2.00
C ILE A 330 -31.58 -27.12 -2.10
N THR A 331 -31.16 -26.48 -3.20
CA THR A 331 -29.79 -25.99 -3.35
C THR A 331 -29.52 -24.89 -2.32
N PRO A 332 -28.49 -25.03 -1.48
CA PRO A 332 -28.12 -23.97 -0.55
C PRO A 332 -27.42 -22.83 -1.30
N PHE A 333 -27.76 -21.60 -0.92
CA PHE A 333 -27.06 -20.39 -1.34
C PHE A 333 -26.56 -19.68 -0.08
N TYR A 334 -25.28 -19.37 -0.05
CA TYR A 334 -24.65 -18.61 1.02
C TYR A 334 -24.33 -17.22 0.48
N ARG A 335 -24.81 -16.21 1.18
CA ARG A 335 -24.48 -14.80 0.95
C ARG A 335 -23.17 -14.48 1.65
N TRP A 336 -22.33 -13.71 0.99
CA TRP A 336 -21.16 -13.07 1.57
C TRP A 336 -21.35 -11.54 1.58
N TYR A 337 -21.54 -10.95 0.40
CA TYR A 337 -21.75 -9.52 0.20
C TYR A 337 -23.00 -9.23 -0.63
N THR A 338 -23.65 -8.10 -0.38
CA THR A 338 -24.85 -7.69 -1.11
C THR A 338 -24.74 -6.22 -1.52
N PHE A 339 -24.86 -5.98 -2.83
CA PHE A 339 -24.76 -4.65 -3.43
C PHE A 339 -26.13 -4.21 -3.98
N ASP A 340 -26.61 -3.05 -3.50
CA ASP A 340 -27.97 -2.57 -3.71
C ASP A 340 -28.05 -1.35 -4.66
N GLU A 341 -26.93 -0.73 -5.00
CA GLU A 341 -26.85 0.40 -5.95
C GLU A 341 -26.40 -0.08 -7.32
N TYR A 342 -26.91 0.53 -8.39
CA TYR A 342 -26.48 0.23 -9.76
C TYR A 342 -25.57 1.34 -10.28
N LEU A 343 -24.30 1.03 -10.51
CA LEU A 343 -23.24 1.97 -10.87
C LEU A 343 -22.93 1.94 -12.37
N ASN A 344 -23.98 1.90 -13.20
CA ASN A 344 -23.88 2.08 -14.65
C ASN A 344 -22.84 1.17 -15.34
N GLY A 345 -22.69 -0.06 -14.88
CA GLY A 345 -21.63 -0.96 -15.33
C GLY A 345 -21.40 -2.10 -14.35
N SER A 346 -21.44 -1.80 -13.05
CA SER A 346 -21.51 -2.79 -11.99
C SER A 346 -22.50 -2.36 -10.90
N TRP A 347 -22.30 -2.84 -9.68
CA TRP A 347 -23.18 -2.65 -8.54
C TRP A 347 -22.38 -2.28 -7.31
N GLY A 348 -22.89 -1.32 -6.55
CA GLY A 348 -22.22 -0.83 -5.36
C GLY A 348 -23.13 -0.78 -4.14
N LEU A 349 -22.59 -0.21 -3.06
CA LEU A 349 -23.30 0.05 -1.82
C LEU A 349 -23.86 1.46 -1.80
N ASN A 350 -25.14 1.59 -1.47
CA ASN A 350 -25.70 2.91 -1.22
C ASN A 350 -25.27 3.42 0.16
N GLN A 351 -24.16 4.16 0.21
CA GLN A 351 -23.60 4.68 1.46
C GLN A 351 -24.61 5.52 2.27
N THR A 352 -25.47 6.32 1.62
CA THR A 352 -26.50 7.11 2.33
C THR A 352 -27.53 6.28 3.10
N LEU A 353 -27.73 5.01 2.73
CA LEU A 353 -28.64 4.09 3.39
C LEU A 353 -27.90 3.07 4.27
N TYR A 354 -26.57 3.07 4.22
CA TYR A 354 -25.75 2.20 5.04
C TYR A 354 -25.92 2.54 6.53
N GLY A 355 -25.85 1.51 7.35
CA GLY A 355 -25.96 1.65 8.79
C GLY A 355 -26.01 0.29 9.46
N LEU A 356 -25.44 0.23 10.66
CA LEU A 356 -25.28 -1.00 11.42
C LEU A 356 -26.28 -1.05 12.58
N THR A 357 -26.93 -2.19 12.73
CA THR A 357 -27.74 -2.50 13.90
C THR A 357 -27.18 -3.74 14.58
N GLN A 358 -26.83 -3.61 15.86
CA GLN A 358 -26.36 -4.74 16.64
C GLN A 358 -27.44 -5.82 16.81
N ILE A 359 -27.07 -7.06 16.52
CA ILE A 359 -27.95 -8.23 16.61
C ILE A 359 -27.84 -8.80 18.03
N SER A 360 -28.97 -8.91 18.73
CA SER A 360 -29.03 -9.72 19.93
C SER A 360 -29.26 -11.19 19.57
N LEU A 361 -28.63 -12.12 20.29
CA LEU A 361 -28.91 -13.55 20.12
C LEU A 361 -30.41 -13.84 20.33
N GLU A 362 -30.92 -14.84 19.57
CA GLU A 362 -32.33 -15.22 19.51
C GLU A 362 -33.28 -14.13 18.94
N GLN A 363 -32.77 -12.96 18.57
CA GLN A 363 -33.56 -11.94 17.89
C GLN A 363 -33.87 -12.36 16.45
N GLU A 364 -35.11 -12.16 16.02
CA GLU A 364 -35.53 -12.42 14.65
C GLU A 364 -35.04 -11.32 13.70
N ILE A 365 -34.29 -11.74 12.68
CA ILE A 365 -33.84 -10.91 11.57
C ILE A 365 -34.93 -10.93 10.49
N SER A 366 -36.01 -10.19 10.74
CA SER A 366 -37.23 -10.22 9.91
C SER A 366 -37.11 -9.48 8.57
N GLN A 367 -36.15 -8.57 8.43
CA GLN A 367 -35.97 -7.79 7.21
C GLN A 367 -35.39 -8.65 6.07
N GLY A 368 -35.97 -8.55 4.88
CA GLY A 368 -35.51 -9.26 3.69
C GLY A 368 -35.76 -10.77 3.69
N LEU A 369 -36.57 -11.31 4.61
CA LEU A 369 -37.06 -12.69 4.53
C LEU A 369 -38.29 -12.78 3.65
N ALA A 370 -38.42 -13.91 2.95
CA ALA A 370 -39.66 -14.24 2.27
C ALA A 370 -40.76 -14.54 3.31
N ASP A 371 -42.01 -14.29 2.94
CA ASP A 371 -43.16 -14.49 3.81
C ASP A 371 -43.23 -15.96 4.31
N VAL A 372 -43.66 -16.14 5.56
CA VAL A 372 -43.74 -17.45 6.22
C VAL A 372 -44.63 -18.46 5.47
N SER A 373 -45.56 -17.99 4.63
CA SER A 373 -46.35 -18.86 3.76
C SER A 373 -45.51 -19.66 2.76
N LEU A 374 -44.31 -19.16 2.39
CA LEU A 374 -43.40 -19.84 1.48
C LEU A 374 -42.60 -20.95 2.15
N SER A 375 -42.37 -20.86 3.46
CA SER A 375 -41.70 -21.91 4.23
C SER A 375 -42.67 -22.85 4.95
N GLY A 376 -43.96 -22.52 4.99
CA GLY A 376 -44.93 -23.27 5.78
C GLY A 376 -44.64 -23.22 7.29
N GLY A 377 -43.78 -22.29 7.74
CA GLY A 377 -43.36 -22.14 9.13
C GLY A 377 -42.28 -23.10 9.60
N THR A 378 -41.64 -23.87 8.73
CA THR A 378 -40.47 -24.69 9.09
C THR A 378 -39.19 -23.89 8.96
N SER A 379 -38.38 -23.86 10.03
CA SER A 379 -37.08 -23.22 10.07
C SER A 379 -36.03 -24.17 10.66
N PRO A 380 -35.39 -25.00 9.82
CA PRO A 380 -34.32 -25.88 10.24
C PRO A 380 -33.18 -25.17 10.96
N SER A 381 -32.61 -25.86 11.96
CA SER A 381 -31.48 -25.39 12.76
C SER A 381 -30.16 -25.90 12.19
N TRP A 382 -29.17 -25.03 12.09
CA TRP A 382 -27.86 -25.35 11.52
C TRP A 382 -26.73 -24.85 12.42
N ASP A 383 -25.72 -25.68 12.59
CA ASP A 383 -24.42 -25.27 13.15
C ASP A 383 -23.46 -25.01 11.99
N LEU A 384 -22.89 -23.81 11.93
CA LEU A 384 -21.91 -23.40 10.94
C LEU A 384 -20.55 -23.28 11.60
N ALA A 385 -19.55 -23.94 11.03
CA ALA A 385 -18.16 -23.87 11.46
C ALA A 385 -17.28 -23.37 10.33
N TYR A 386 -16.68 -22.20 10.49
CA TYR A 386 -15.73 -21.61 9.53
C TYR A 386 -14.39 -22.35 9.61
N GLN A 387 -13.87 -22.78 8.47
CA GLN A 387 -12.63 -23.56 8.36
C GLN A 387 -11.49 -22.78 7.71
N PHE A 388 -11.83 -21.77 6.90
CA PHE A 388 -10.84 -20.92 6.25
C PHE A 388 -10.35 -19.82 7.20
N GLN A 389 -9.05 -19.54 7.14
CA GLN A 389 -8.43 -18.49 7.95
C GLN A 389 -8.82 -17.12 7.36
N GLY A 390 -9.23 -16.18 8.21
CA GLY A 390 -9.72 -14.86 7.78
C GLY A 390 -11.25 -14.77 7.85
N LEU A 391 -11.98 -15.82 7.45
CA LEU A 391 -13.44 -15.84 7.56
C LEU A 391 -13.90 -15.72 9.03
N GLY A 392 -14.76 -14.75 9.28
CA GLY A 392 -15.28 -14.44 10.61
C GLY A 392 -14.30 -13.68 11.50
N ALA A 393 -13.25 -13.07 10.95
CA ALA A 393 -12.41 -12.11 11.68
C ALA A 393 -13.17 -10.80 11.99
N PRO A 394 -12.76 -10.05 13.03
CA PRO A 394 -13.26 -8.69 13.28
C PRO A 394 -13.14 -7.81 12.04
N GLY A 395 -14.17 -7.01 11.77
CA GLY A 395 -14.32 -6.19 10.56
C GLY A 395 -14.90 -6.95 9.36
N GLY A 396 -14.80 -8.28 9.31
CA GLY A 396 -15.21 -9.08 8.16
C GLY A 396 -16.70 -9.44 8.11
N HIS A 397 -17.17 -9.72 6.90
CA HIS A 397 -18.54 -10.19 6.63
C HIS A 397 -18.65 -11.72 6.79
N LEU A 398 -19.71 -12.18 7.47
CA LEU A 398 -19.98 -13.60 7.66
C LEU A 398 -20.66 -14.22 6.44
N VAL A 399 -20.07 -15.30 5.93
CA VAL A 399 -20.71 -16.15 4.93
C VAL A 399 -21.83 -16.96 5.59
N LEU A 400 -23.07 -16.70 5.20
CA LEU A 400 -24.28 -17.27 5.82
C LEU A 400 -25.36 -17.59 4.80
N PRO A 401 -26.29 -18.53 5.06
CA PRO A 401 -27.44 -18.75 4.18
C PRO A 401 -28.22 -17.45 3.92
N TYR A 402 -28.66 -17.23 2.68
CA TYR A 402 -29.32 -15.98 2.26
C TYR A 402 -30.58 -15.61 3.08
N ASN A 403 -31.14 -16.58 3.79
CA ASN A 403 -32.42 -16.58 4.50
C ASN A 403 -32.28 -16.80 6.02
N VAL A 404 -31.11 -16.58 6.64
CA VAL A 404 -30.94 -16.68 8.12
C VAL A 404 -32.03 -15.93 8.88
N GLN A 405 -32.85 -16.64 9.66
CA GLN A 405 -33.94 -16.04 10.44
C GLN A 405 -33.51 -15.61 11.84
N THR A 406 -32.73 -16.43 12.54
CA THR A 406 -32.19 -16.12 13.88
C THR A 406 -30.77 -16.62 14.02
N ILE A 407 -29.96 -15.94 14.82
CA ILE A 407 -28.69 -16.45 15.32
C ILE A 407 -28.91 -16.83 16.79
N SER A 408 -28.84 -18.12 17.10
CA SER A 408 -29.20 -18.67 18.40
C SER A 408 -28.03 -18.59 19.37
N THR A 409 -26.84 -19.00 18.93
CA THR A 409 -25.64 -19.03 19.77
C THR A 409 -24.39 -18.76 18.93
N ILE A 410 -23.41 -18.09 19.54
CA ILE A 410 -22.05 -17.96 19.03
C ILE A 410 -21.15 -18.66 20.05
N MET A 411 -20.18 -19.46 19.58
CA MET A 411 -19.32 -20.23 20.47
C MET A 411 -18.37 -19.32 21.27
N GLU A 412 -17.94 -18.22 20.65
CA GLU A 412 -17.12 -17.17 21.22
C GLU A 412 -18.00 -16.11 21.91
N PRO A 413 -18.09 -16.07 23.24
CA PRO A 413 -19.06 -15.25 23.96
C PRO A 413 -18.75 -13.74 23.95
N GLU A 414 -17.56 -13.35 23.50
CA GLU A 414 -17.12 -11.96 23.37
C GLU A 414 -17.38 -11.40 21.97
N ALA A 415 -17.75 -12.25 21.00
CA ALA A 415 -18.04 -11.81 19.65
C ALA A 415 -19.43 -11.15 19.56
N THR A 416 -19.45 -9.99 18.95
CA THR A 416 -20.63 -9.18 18.67
C THR A 416 -20.86 -9.13 17.16
N LEU A 417 -22.13 -9.13 16.77
CA LEU A 417 -22.54 -9.13 15.37
C LEU A 417 -23.42 -7.92 15.07
N ASN A 418 -23.15 -7.27 13.96
CA ASN A 418 -23.95 -6.18 13.41
C ASN A 418 -24.59 -6.63 12.10
N VAL A 419 -25.84 -6.25 11.87
CA VAL A 419 -26.50 -6.40 10.57
C VAL A 419 -26.57 -5.05 9.87
N THR A 420 -26.29 -5.03 8.57
CA THR A 420 -26.50 -3.83 7.75
C THR A 420 -28.00 -3.61 7.53
N ASN A 421 -28.45 -2.36 7.64
CA ASN A 421 -29.88 -2.02 7.62
C ASN A 421 -30.58 -2.28 6.27
N THR A 422 -29.83 -2.33 5.16
CA THR A 422 -30.37 -2.49 3.80
C THR A 422 -29.93 -3.79 3.13
N THR A 423 -28.63 -4.04 3.12
CA THR A 423 -28.04 -5.18 2.40
C THR A 423 -28.24 -6.50 3.14
N ARG A 424 -28.41 -6.44 4.47
CA ARG A 424 -28.57 -7.59 5.39
C ARG A 424 -27.35 -8.51 5.40
N ASP A 425 -26.19 -7.91 5.26
CA ASP A 425 -24.91 -8.56 5.52
C ASP A 425 -24.65 -8.53 7.03
N ILE A 426 -23.94 -9.54 7.54
CA ILE A 426 -23.68 -9.68 8.98
C ILE A 426 -22.18 -9.54 9.20
N ILE A 427 -21.81 -8.51 9.95
CA ILE A 427 -20.42 -8.11 10.19
C ILE A 427 -20.02 -8.50 11.61
N VAL A 428 -18.80 -9.01 11.75
CA VAL A 428 -18.18 -9.29 13.04
C VAL A 428 -17.47 -8.03 13.55
N GLU A 429 -17.75 -7.58 14.77
CA GLU A 429 -17.18 -6.33 15.29
C GLU A 429 -15.94 -6.57 16.16
N ASP A 430 -16.07 -7.31 17.26
CA ASP A 430 -15.03 -7.32 18.31
C ASP A 430 -14.07 -8.51 18.29
N ALA A 431 -14.57 -9.72 18.00
CA ALA A 431 -13.81 -10.96 18.18
C ALA A 431 -14.17 -11.99 17.11
N SER A 432 -13.17 -12.77 16.68
CA SER A 432 -13.36 -13.75 15.62
C SER A 432 -14.43 -14.78 15.97
N VAL A 433 -15.29 -15.09 15.00
CA VAL A 433 -16.34 -16.10 15.11
C VAL A 433 -15.92 -17.35 14.35
N THR A 434 -15.75 -18.46 15.06
CA THR A 434 -15.40 -19.74 14.41
C THR A 434 -16.60 -20.65 14.25
N THR A 435 -17.57 -20.58 15.17
CA THR A 435 -18.78 -21.40 15.10
C THR A 435 -19.99 -20.65 15.61
N LEU A 436 -21.11 -20.75 14.88
CA LEU A 436 -22.39 -20.19 15.29
C LEU A 436 -23.55 -21.10 14.87
N SER A 437 -24.66 -20.99 15.61
CA SER A 437 -25.90 -21.74 15.33
C SER A 437 -26.98 -20.79 14.84
N ILE A 438 -27.60 -21.12 13.71
CA ILE A 438 -28.67 -20.35 13.09
C ILE A 438 -29.97 -21.15 12.97
N SER A 439 -31.05 -20.45 12.69
CA SER A 439 -32.22 -21.01 12.01
C SER A 439 -32.34 -20.43 10.59
N SER A 440 -32.70 -21.26 9.62
CA SER A 440 -32.90 -20.85 8.24
C SER A 440 -34.09 -21.61 7.62
N PRO A 441 -35.12 -20.93 7.10
CA PRO A 441 -36.35 -21.55 6.61
C PRO A 441 -36.23 -22.08 5.17
N ASP A 442 -36.70 -23.31 4.97
CA ASP A 442 -36.75 -23.92 3.64
C ASP A 442 -37.91 -23.35 2.82
N TYR A 443 -37.61 -22.55 1.80
CA TYR A 443 -38.63 -21.98 0.92
C TYR A 443 -39.06 -22.96 -0.18
N ASN A 444 -40.36 -23.15 -0.33
CA ASN A 444 -40.96 -23.95 -1.38
C ASN A 444 -41.98 -23.13 -2.19
N VAL A 445 -41.54 -22.63 -3.34
CA VAL A 445 -42.36 -21.79 -4.23
C VAL A 445 -43.25 -22.68 -5.11
N THR A 446 -44.52 -22.81 -4.72
CA THR A 446 -45.54 -23.57 -5.46
C THR A 446 -46.03 -22.82 -6.71
N ASP A 447 -46.67 -23.53 -7.65
CA ASP A 447 -47.27 -22.92 -8.85
C ASP A 447 -48.29 -21.82 -8.52
N ILE A 448 -49.01 -21.94 -7.41
CA ILE A 448 -49.97 -20.93 -6.95
C ILE A 448 -49.22 -19.66 -6.51
N HIS A 449 -48.12 -19.82 -5.75
CA HIS A 449 -47.28 -18.69 -5.35
C HIS A 449 -46.75 -17.95 -6.58
N LYS A 450 -46.33 -18.68 -7.61
CA LYS A 450 -45.85 -18.09 -8.88
C LYS A 450 -46.95 -17.31 -9.60
N GLN A 451 -48.15 -17.88 -9.74
CA GLN A 451 -49.28 -17.26 -10.46
C GLN A 451 -49.82 -16.01 -9.75
N GLU A 452 -49.86 -16.01 -8.41
CA GLU A 452 -50.41 -14.90 -7.62
C GLU A 452 -49.36 -13.83 -7.26
N SER A 453 -48.10 -14.03 -7.66
CA SER A 453 -47.01 -13.11 -7.34
C SER A 453 -47.20 -11.72 -7.97
N ILE A 454 -46.91 -10.69 -7.17
CA ILE A 454 -46.92 -9.29 -7.59
C ILE A 454 -45.57 -8.64 -7.28
N ALA A 455 -45.21 -7.62 -8.05
CA ALA A 455 -44.05 -6.80 -7.73
C ALA A 455 -44.34 -6.01 -6.45
N PHE A 456 -43.35 -5.94 -5.57
CA PHE A 456 -43.48 -5.21 -4.31
C PHE A 456 -43.62 -3.71 -4.61
N ALA A 457 -44.73 -3.10 -4.16
CA ALA A 457 -45.09 -1.73 -4.51
C ALA A 457 -45.04 -0.75 -3.32
N SER A 458 -44.72 -1.23 -2.11
CA SER A 458 -44.76 -0.42 -0.88
C SER A 458 -43.46 0.36 -0.64
N SER A 459 -42.41 0.13 -1.43
CA SER A 459 -41.14 0.87 -1.39
C SER A 459 -40.58 1.00 -2.81
N SER A 460 -39.79 2.05 -3.04
CA SER A 460 -38.97 2.21 -4.25
C SER A 460 -37.58 1.57 -4.11
N PHE A 461 -37.25 1.04 -2.93
CA PHE A 461 -35.97 0.39 -2.66
C PHE A 461 -35.73 -0.76 -3.64
N GLY A 462 -34.50 -0.84 -4.18
CA GLY A 462 -34.13 -1.85 -5.17
C GLY A 462 -34.71 -1.63 -6.57
N LEU A 463 -35.30 -0.46 -6.87
CA LEU A 463 -35.80 -0.09 -8.20
C LEU A 463 -34.99 1.04 -8.85
N ASN A 464 -34.04 1.64 -8.13
CA ASN A 464 -33.26 2.78 -8.60
C ASN A 464 -32.22 2.33 -9.65
N TYR A 465 -32.12 3.10 -10.73
CA TYR A 465 -31.07 2.99 -11.75
C TYR A 465 -31.00 4.33 -12.51
N PRO A 466 -29.84 4.71 -13.07
CA PRO A 466 -29.71 5.91 -13.88
C PRO A 466 -30.55 5.78 -15.16
N VAL A 467 -31.31 6.81 -15.50
CA VAL A 467 -32.12 6.82 -16.73
C VAL A 467 -31.33 7.52 -17.83
N ASN A 468 -30.76 6.74 -18.75
CA ASN A 468 -29.97 7.20 -19.88
C ASN A 468 -30.32 6.37 -21.14
N ASP A 469 -29.65 6.60 -22.26
CA ASP A 469 -29.96 5.90 -23.52
C ASP A 469 -29.72 4.39 -23.43
N ASP A 470 -28.70 3.95 -22.68
CA ASP A 470 -28.35 2.54 -22.48
C ASP A 470 -29.36 1.80 -21.59
N THR A 471 -29.68 2.34 -20.42
CA THR A 471 -30.67 1.72 -19.53
C THR A 471 -32.08 1.76 -20.14
N ASN A 472 -32.40 2.79 -20.93
CA ASN A 472 -33.62 2.81 -21.74
C ASN A 472 -33.62 1.71 -22.81
N ARG A 473 -32.48 1.41 -23.43
CA ARG A 473 -32.34 0.30 -24.37
C ARG A 473 -32.56 -1.05 -23.68
N THR A 474 -31.96 -1.26 -22.52
CA THR A 474 -32.19 -2.46 -21.68
C THR A 474 -33.66 -2.60 -21.30
N ALA A 475 -34.32 -1.51 -20.91
CA ALA A 475 -35.75 -1.50 -20.60
C ALA A 475 -36.62 -1.86 -21.82
N GLN A 476 -36.27 -1.39 -23.02
CA GLN A 476 -36.98 -1.74 -24.25
C GLN A 476 -36.88 -3.24 -24.56
N ILE A 477 -35.67 -3.82 -24.46
CA ILE A 477 -35.44 -5.26 -24.68
C ILE A 477 -36.24 -6.08 -23.66
N THR A 478 -36.16 -5.70 -22.38
CA THR A 478 -36.90 -6.36 -21.29
C THR A 478 -38.40 -6.36 -21.54
N ASN A 479 -38.98 -5.22 -21.92
CA ASN A 479 -40.41 -5.11 -22.20
C ASN A 479 -40.83 -5.94 -23.42
N GLN A 480 -39.98 -6.04 -24.45
CA GLN A 480 -40.24 -6.90 -25.60
C GLN A 480 -40.31 -8.37 -25.20
N ILE A 481 -39.35 -8.83 -24.39
CA ILE A 481 -39.31 -10.21 -23.87
C ILE A 481 -40.59 -10.53 -23.10
N ILE A 482 -40.94 -9.70 -22.11
CA ILE A 482 -42.17 -9.88 -21.31
C ILE A 482 -43.43 -9.88 -22.19
N SER A 483 -43.52 -8.96 -23.15
CA SER A 483 -44.68 -8.89 -24.03
C SER A 483 -44.81 -10.10 -24.95
N SER A 484 -43.68 -10.70 -25.36
CA SER A 484 -43.63 -11.85 -26.25
C SER A 484 -43.87 -13.19 -25.54
N SER A 485 -43.45 -13.30 -24.27
CA SER A 485 -43.69 -14.49 -23.45
C SER A 485 -45.14 -14.61 -22.98
N GLY A 486 -45.85 -13.48 -22.91
CA GLY A 486 -47.20 -13.42 -22.34
C GLY A 486 -47.19 -13.53 -20.81
N ALA A 487 -46.07 -13.24 -20.17
CA ALA A 487 -45.94 -13.24 -18.71
C ALA A 487 -46.81 -12.14 -18.06
N PHE A 488 -47.56 -12.49 -17.02
CA PHE A 488 -48.43 -11.56 -16.30
C PHE A 488 -47.97 -11.36 -14.85
N SER A 489 -47.76 -12.45 -14.11
CA SER A 489 -47.31 -12.37 -12.71
C SER A 489 -45.88 -11.87 -12.60
N ALA A 490 -45.47 -11.42 -11.41
CA ALA A 490 -44.09 -10.99 -11.20
C ALA A 490 -43.10 -12.14 -11.44
N TRP A 491 -43.43 -13.35 -10.96
CA TRP A 491 -42.61 -14.54 -11.13
C TRP A 491 -42.51 -14.99 -12.59
N GLU A 492 -43.61 -14.96 -13.34
CA GLU A 492 -43.59 -15.28 -14.78
C GLU A 492 -42.70 -14.31 -15.57
N LYS A 493 -42.65 -13.03 -15.16
CA LYS A 493 -41.75 -12.05 -15.79
C LYS A 493 -40.28 -12.35 -15.47
N ILE A 494 -39.97 -12.70 -14.22
CA ILE A 494 -38.62 -13.12 -13.80
C ILE A 494 -38.18 -14.34 -14.60
N GLU A 495 -39.04 -15.37 -14.70
CA GLU A 495 -38.75 -16.58 -15.47
C GLU A 495 -38.56 -16.29 -16.96
N ALA A 496 -39.37 -15.41 -17.56
CA ALA A 496 -39.23 -15.03 -18.97
C ALA A 496 -37.91 -14.29 -19.25
N ILE A 497 -37.48 -13.40 -18.36
CA ILE A 497 -36.21 -12.69 -18.49
C ILE A 497 -35.04 -13.67 -18.30
N ALA A 498 -35.11 -14.53 -17.27
CA ALA A 498 -34.07 -15.52 -17.00
C ALA A 498 -33.92 -16.51 -18.17
N ASP A 499 -35.03 -17.02 -18.71
CA ASP A 499 -35.04 -17.91 -19.88
C ASP A 499 -34.38 -17.25 -21.10
N PHE A 500 -34.62 -15.96 -21.33
CA PHE A 500 -33.98 -15.24 -22.41
C PHE A 500 -32.46 -15.14 -22.26
N ILE A 501 -31.94 -14.86 -21.06
CA ILE A 501 -30.48 -14.79 -20.83
C ILE A 501 -29.85 -16.18 -20.91
N ILE A 502 -30.52 -17.22 -20.40
CA ILE A 502 -29.99 -18.59 -20.36
C ILE A 502 -30.05 -19.27 -21.74
N ASN A 503 -31.19 -19.17 -22.42
CA ASN A 503 -31.48 -19.94 -23.64
C ASN A 503 -31.51 -19.08 -24.91
N GLY A 504 -31.53 -17.75 -24.78
CA GLY A 504 -31.62 -16.84 -25.92
C GLY A 504 -32.99 -16.89 -26.62
N ASN A 505 -32.98 -16.65 -27.93
CA ASN A 505 -34.14 -16.84 -28.81
C ASN A 505 -33.68 -17.35 -30.20
N GLU A 506 -34.56 -17.35 -31.19
CA GLU A 506 -34.22 -17.83 -32.55
C GLU A 506 -33.06 -17.07 -33.21
N THR A 507 -32.75 -15.85 -32.75
CA THR A 507 -31.77 -14.92 -33.36
C THR A 507 -30.60 -14.55 -32.46
N ILE A 508 -30.74 -14.71 -31.15
CA ILE A 508 -29.79 -14.30 -30.11
C ILE A 508 -29.44 -15.51 -29.28
N GLN A 509 -28.14 -15.72 -29.05
CA GLN A 509 -27.62 -16.74 -28.16
C GLN A 509 -26.56 -16.11 -27.28
N PHE A 510 -26.54 -16.50 -26.01
CA PHE A 510 -25.60 -16.04 -25.00
C PHE A 510 -24.63 -17.17 -24.68
N ASN A 511 -23.35 -16.84 -24.50
CA ASN A 511 -22.30 -17.79 -24.14
C ASN A 511 -21.64 -17.40 -22.82
N TRP A 512 -21.13 -18.38 -22.10
CA TRP A 512 -20.32 -18.12 -20.90
C TRP A 512 -18.83 -18.04 -21.26
N SER A 513 -18.11 -17.17 -20.57
CA SER A 513 -16.65 -17.00 -20.63
C SER A 513 -16.10 -16.78 -19.23
N SER A 514 -14.99 -17.44 -18.89
CA SER A 514 -14.26 -17.15 -17.65
C SER A 514 -13.40 -15.90 -17.73
N SER A 515 -13.21 -15.33 -18.93
CA SER A 515 -12.39 -14.12 -19.16
C SER A 515 -13.25 -12.85 -19.31
N GLY A 516 -14.56 -12.96 -19.06
CA GLY A 516 -15.53 -11.90 -19.26
C GLY A 516 -15.85 -11.58 -20.73
N SER A 517 -16.63 -10.51 -20.89
CA SER A 517 -17.11 -10.00 -22.18
C SER A 517 -16.12 -9.07 -22.90
N GLY A 518 -15.05 -8.66 -22.20
CA GLY A 518 -14.14 -7.61 -22.65
C GLY A 518 -14.69 -6.19 -22.48
N PHE A 519 -15.74 -6.00 -21.65
CA PHE A 519 -16.37 -4.71 -21.42
C PHE A 519 -15.38 -3.62 -20.99
N LYS A 520 -14.51 -3.86 -19.99
CA LYS A 520 -13.53 -2.88 -19.50
C LYS A 520 -12.60 -2.35 -20.62
N ASN A 521 -12.18 -3.22 -21.52
CA ASN A 521 -11.38 -2.84 -22.69
C ASN A 521 -12.19 -2.06 -23.73
N ALA A 522 -13.48 -2.35 -23.86
CA ALA A 522 -14.36 -1.68 -24.80
C ALA A 522 -14.79 -0.30 -24.30
N SER A 523 -15.11 -0.17 -23.01
CA SER A 523 -15.61 1.05 -22.37
C SER A 523 -14.55 2.17 -22.34
N SER A 524 -13.27 1.81 -22.27
CA SER A 524 -12.15 2.78 -22.35
C SER A 524 -11.96 3.45 -23.72
N GLN A 525 -12.69 3.02 -24.77
CA GLN A 525 -12.62 3.63 -26.10
C GLN A 525 -13.51 4.88 -26.19
N ILE A 526 -13.14 5.86 -27.04
CA ILE A 526 -13.83 7.16 -27.19
C ILE A 526 -15.34 7.05 -27.49
N ASP A 527 -15.79 5.94 -28.09
CA ASP A 527 -17.19 5.62 -28.36
C ASP A 527 -17.55 4.21 -27.83
N GLY A 528 -16.93 3.81 -26.72
CA GLY A 528 -17.14 2.52 -26.06
C GLY A 528 -18.55 2.37 -25.47
N PRO A 529 -18.99 1.14 -25.14
CA PRO A 529 -20.20 0.95 -24.38
C PRO A 529 -20.06 1.55 -22.97
N THR A 530 -21.11 2.22 -22.49
CA THR A 530 -21.13 2.84 -21.16
C THR A 530 -21.92 2.06 -20.11
N ASP A 531 -22.47 0.90 -20.46
CA ASP A 531 -23.30 0.07 -19.59
C ASP A 531 -23.14 -1.42 -19.95
N ILE A 532 -22.85 -2.26 -18.94
CA ILE A 532 -22.60 -3.69 -19.14
C ILE A 532 -23.84 -4.40 -19.70
N SER A 533 -25.03 -4.02 -19.26
CA SER A 533 -26.26 -4.70 -19.66
C SER A 533 -26.54 -4.46 -21.13
N ARG A 534 -26.36 -3.22 -21.59
CA ARG A 534 -26.47 -2.88 -23.01
C ARG A 534 -25.41 -3.61 -23.85
N TRP A 535 -24.18 -3.68 -23.36
CA TRP A 535 -23.08 -4.41 -24.02
C TRP A 535 -23.37 -5.91 -24.17
N ILE A 536 -23.79 -6.58 -23.11
CA ILE A 536 -24.13 -8.00 -23.12
C ILE A 536 -25.32 -8.27 -24.05
N LEU A 537 -26.38 -7.46 -23.98
CA LEU A 537 -27.63 -7.71 -24.70
C LEU A 537 -27.53 -7.44 -26.21
N ASP A 538 -26.89 -6.35 -26.63
CA ASP A 538 -26.84 -5.97 -28.05
C ASP A 538 -25.58 -6.51 -28.76
N ASP A 539 -24.40 -6.42 -28.12
CA ASP A 539 -23.09 -6.51 -28.79
C ASP A 539 -22.34 -7.82 -28.46
N ALA A 540 -21.92 -8.04 -27.22
CA ALA A 540 -20.98 -9.09 -26.85
C ALA A 540 -21.63 -10.49 -26.82
N ARG A 541 -22.77 -10.61 -26.14
CA ARG A 541 -23.50 -11.87 -25.92
C ARG A 541 -22.62 -13.01 -25.38
N ILE A 542 -21.58 -12.63 -24.66
CA ILE A 542 -20.65 -13.49 -23.96
C ILE A 542 -20.24 -12.76 -22.69
N GLY A 543 -20.09 -13.47 -21.57
CA GLY A 543 -19.69 -12.85 -20.31
C GLY A 543 -19.50 -13.82 -19.16
N THR A 544 -19.06 -13.30 -18.01
CA THR A 544 -18.92 -14.03 -16.74
C THR A 544 -20.27 -14.21 -16.03
N CYS A 545 -20.30 -14.99 -14.95
CA CYS A 545 -21.46 -15.03 -14.06
C CYS A 545 -21.80 -13.65 -13.49
N ASP A 546 -20.77 -12.84 -13.21
CA ASP A 546 -20.93 -11.49 -12.70
C ASP A 546 -21.71 -10.61 -13.68
N GLU A 547 -21.20 -10.46 -14.91
CA GLU A 547 -21.79 -9.61 -15.95
C GLU A 547 -23.25 -10.03 -16.27
N TYR A 548 -23.53 -11.34 -16.31
CA TYR A 548 -24.89 -11.85 -16.52
C TYR A 548 -25.83 -11.60 -15.34
N SER A 549 -25.34 -11.76 -14.11
CA SER A 549 -26.14 -11.49 -12.91
C SER A 549 -26.45 -10.00 -12.79
N SER A 550 -25.48 -9.15 -13.09
CA SER A 550 -25.61 -7.69 -13.15
C SER A 550 -26.63 -7.26 -14.21
N THR A 551 -26.55 -7.83 -15.41
CA THR A 551 -27.51 -7.61 -16.50
C THR A 551 -28.92 -8.05 -16.11
N PHE A 552 -29.05 -9.26 -15.55
CA PHE A 552 -30.33 -9.81 -15.11
C PHE A 552 -31.00 -8.92 -14.06
N ALA A 553 -30.24 -8.50 -13.05
CA ALA A 553 -30.74 -7.64 -11.99
C ALA A 553 -31.21 -6.28 -12.53
N LEU A 554 -30.49 -5.63 -13.46
CA LEU A 554 -30.97 -4.39 -14.09
C LEU A 554 -32.25 -4.63 -14.89
N MET A 555 -32.33 -5.70 -15.68
CA MET A 555 -33.55 -6.05 -16.43
C MET A 555 -34.76 -6.16 -15.49
N LEU A 556 -34.60 -6.81 -14.32
CA LEU A 556 -35.66 -6.86 -13.31
C LEU A 556 -36.08 -5.46 -12.81
N ARG A 557 -35.13 -4.56 -12.52
CA ARG A 557 -35.43 -3.17 -12.11
C ARG A 557 -36.22 -2.43 -13.18
N THR A 558 -35.83 -2.59 -14.46
CA THR A 558 -36.55 -1.95 -15.58
C THR A 558 -37.98 -2.50 -15.77
N ALA A 559 -38.23 -3.74 -15.34
CA ALA A 559 -39.56 -4.35 -15.31
C ALA A 559 -40.39 -3.97 -14.06
N GLY A 560 -39.85 -3.14 -13.18
CA GLY A 560 -40.48 -2.72 -11.92
C GLY A 560 -40.43 -3.79 -10.82
N ILE A 561 -39.46 -4.70 -10.89
CA ILE A 561 -39.24 -5.76 -9.90
C ILE A 561 -37.98 -5.39 -9.10
N PRO A 562 -38.10 -5.18 -7.77
CA PRO A 562 -36.94 -4.90 -6.95
C PRO A 562 -35.91 -6.02 -7.00
N SER A 563 -34.66 -5.68 -7.22
CA SER A 563 -33.54 -6.62 -7.35
C SER A 563 -32.25 -6.01 -6.80
N ARG A 564 -31.26 -6.87 -6.53
CA ARG A 564 -29.93 -6.53 -6.02
C ARG A 564 -28.92 -7.59 -6.44
N LYS A 565 -27.64 -7.24 -6.41
CA LYS A 565 -26.52 -8.17 -6.66
C LYS A 565 -26.09 -8.78 -5.34
N VAL A 566 -25.80 -10.07 -5.36
CA VAL A 566 -25.33 -10.81 -4.17
C VAL A 566 -24.15 -11.64 -4.62
N MET A 567 -23.02 -11.46 -3.93
CA MET A 567 -21.84 -12.30 -4.06
C MET A 567 -21.86 -13.36 -2.96
N GLY A 568 -21.38 -14.55 -3.31
CA GLY A 568 -21.31 -15.65 -2.37
C GLY A 568 -21.26 -17.01 -3.05
N LEU A 569 -21.62 -18.03 -2.29
CA LEU A 569 -21.40 -19.42 -2.65
C LEU A 569 -22.72 -20.10 -2.98
N SER A 570 -22.69 -21.00 -3.95
CA SER A 570 -23.82 -21.87 -4.26
C SER A 570 -23.35 -23.31 -4.29
N ASP A 571 -24.25 -24.23 -3.94
CA ASP A 571 -23.96 -25.67 -3.85
C ASP A 571 -23.07 -26.03 -2.64
N GLY A 572 -22.99 -27.32 -2.33
CA GLY A 572 -22.15 -27.86 -1.26
C GLY A 572 -21.72 -29.27 -1.60
N SER A 573 -20.44 -29.46 -1.89
CA SER A 573 -19.85 -30.77 -2.17
C SER A 573 -19.54 -31.55 -0.89
#